data_AF-A0A2V6X354-F1
#
_entry.id   AF-A0A2V6X354-F1
#
_cell.length_a   1.000
_cell.length_b   1.000
_cell.length_c   1.000
_cell.angle_alpha   90.00
_cell.angle_beta   90.00
_cell.angle_gamma   90.00
#
_symmetry.space_group_name_H-M   'P 1'
#
loop_
_entity.id
_entity.type
_entity.pdbx_description
1 polymer ?
#
loop_
_entity_poly.entity_id
_entity_poly.type
_entity_poly.pdbx_seq_one_letter_code
_entity_poly.pdbx_strand_id
1 'polypeptide(L)' 'MYFVIAGGGEVGFHLAKALLESSHEVMLLESDRRRAQVIEEKLGSVV' A
#
# COMPACT_ATOMS: atom_id res chain seq x y z
N MET A 1 -9.46 -11.75 0.70
CA MET A 1 -8.39 -12.04 1.69
C MET A 1 -7.78 -10.70 2.10
N TYR A 2 -7.36 -10.57 3.36
CA TYR A 2 -6.83 -9.32 3.89
C TYR A 2 -5.32 -9.43 4.06
N PHE A 3 -4.57 -8.50 3.50
CA PHE A 3 -3.11 -8.46 3.57
C PHE A 3 -2.63 -7.26 4.36
N VAL A 4 -1.59 -7.47 5.16
CA VAL A 4 -0.90 -6.40 5.87
C VAL A 4 0.52 -6.34 5.36
N ILE A 5 0.94 -5.15 4.90
CA ILE A 5 2.28 -4.90 4.39
C ILE A 5 2.92 -3.84 5.30
N ALA A 6 4.08 -4.17 5.86
CA ALA A 6 4.88 -3.22 6.63
C ALA A 6 6.05 -2.72 5.77
N GLY A 7 5.96 -1.46 5.33
CA GLY A 7 6.93 -0.79 4.46
C GLY A 7 6.35 -0.50 3.07
N GLY A 8 6.19 0.78 2.75
CA GLY A 8 5.72 1.29 1.46
C GLY A 8 6.86 1.68 0.51
N GLY A 9 8.03 1.05 0.66
CA GLY A 9 9.12 1.17 -0.30
C GLY A 9 8.74 0.59 -1.68
N GLU A 10 9.70 0.50 -2.58
CA GLU A 10 9.46 0.07 -3.97
C GLU A 10 8.75 -1.29 -4.06
N VAL A 11 9.21 -2.30 -3.31
CA VAL A 11 8.59 -3.63 -3.31
C VAL A 11 7.19 -3.61 -2.69
N GLY A 12 7.05 -2.99 -1.52
CA GLY A 12 5.77 -2.95 -0.79
C GLY A 12 4.68 -2.22 -1.56
N PHE A 13 5.04 -1.13 -2.26
CA PHE A 13 4.13 -0.40 -3.13
C PHE A 13 3.62 -1.25 -4.30
N HIS A 14 4.53 -1.90 -5.05
CA HIS A 14 4.13 -2.72 -6.19
C HIS A 14 3.34 -3.96 -5.76
N LEU A 15 3.69 -4.53 -4.61
CA LEU A 15 2.92 -5.64 -4.02
C LEU A 15 1.52 -5.20 -3.63
N ALA A 16 1.38 -4.08 -2.91
CA ALA A 16 0.07 -3.53 -2.54
C ALA A 16 -0.79 -3.27 -3.78
N LYS A 17 -0.20 -2.67 -4.82
CA LYS A 17 -0.87 -2.42 -6.09
C LYS A 17 -1.39 -3.70 -6.75
N ALA A 18 -0.55 -4.73 -6.88
CA ALA A 18 -0.93 -5.99 -7.50
C ALA A 18 -2.05 -6.73 -6.73
N LEU A 19 -2.01 -6.65 -5.39
CA LEU A 19 -3.04 -7.24 -4.53
C LEU A 19 -4.38 -6.52 -4.67
N LEU A 20 -4.36 -5.18 -4.70
CA LEU A 20 -5.54 -4.35 -4.94
C LEU A 20 -6.15 -4.63 -6.33
N GLU A 21 -5.31 -4.70 -7.38
CA GLU A 21 -5.75 -5.07 -8.75
C GLU A 21 -6.38 -6.47 -8.80
N SER A 22 -5.91 -7.38 -7.94
CA SER A 22 -6.48 -8.72 -7.78
C SER A 22 -7.71 -8.76 -6.85
N SER A 23 -8.32 -7.60 -6.55
CA SER A 23 -9.52 -7.45 -5.70
C SER A 23 -9.34 -7.93 -4.26
N HIS A 24 -8.14 -7.80 -3.70
CA HIS A 24 -7.88 -8.04 -2.28
C HIS A 24 -7.88 -6.74 -1.47
N GLU A 25 -8.18 -6.84 -0.19
CA GLU A 25 -8.02 -5.74 0.76
C GLU A 25 -6.59 -5.72 1.31
N VAL A 26 -5.99 -4.54 1.38
CA VAL A 26 -4.61 -4.33 1.81
C VAL A 26 -4.54 -3.19 2.80
N MET A 27 -3.85 -3.41 3.92
CA MET A 27 -3.36 -2.37 4.82
C MET A 27 -1.85 -2.21 4.62
N LEU A 28 -1.41 -0.98 4.36
CA LEU A 28 0.00 -0.68 4.09
C LEU A 28 0.52 0.32 5.12
N LEU A 29 1.40 -0.15 5.98
CA LEU A 29 2.03 0.66 7.01
C LEU A 29 3.31 1.28 6.46
N GLU A 30 3.40 2.61 6.48
CA GLU A 30 4.62 3.34 6.13
C GLU A 30 4.97 4.36 7.21
N SER A 31 6.22 4.32 7.66
CA SER A 31 6.77 5.16 8.72
C SER A 31 7.08 6.58 8.23
N ASP A 32 7.48 6.73 6.98
CA ASP A 32 7.73 8.03 6.37
C ASP A 32 6.42 8.67 5.92
N ARG A 33 6.02 9.76 6.59
CA ARG A 33 4.77 10.46 6.31
C ARG A 33 4.66 10.99 4.88
N ARG A 34 5.76 11.47 4.28
CA ARG A 34 5.74 11.95 2.90
C ARG A 34 5.50 10.80 1.95
N ARG A 35 6.15 9.66 2.20
CA ARG A 35 5.95 8.47 1.37
C ARG A 35 4.54 7.93 1.51
N ALA A 36 4.00 7.88 2.73
CA ALA A 36 2.61 7.47 2.98
C ALA A 36 1.63 8.32 2.14
N GLN A 37 1.79 9.64 2.12
CA GLN A 37 0.96 10.55 1.30
C GLN A 37 1.08 10.25 -0.20
N VAL A 38 2.29 10.06 -0.71
CA VAL A 38 2.51 9.72 -2.13
C VAL A 38 1.87 8.37 -2.47
N ILE A 39 1.90 7.40 -1.57
CA ILE A 39 1.27 6.10 -1.78
C ILE A 39 -0.25 6.23 -1.76
N GLU A 40 -0.82 6.97 -0.81
CA GLU A 40 -2.25 7.27 -0.73
C GLU A 40 -2.77 7.95 -2.01
N GLU A 41 -2.03 8.93 -2.54
CA GLU A 41 -2.36 9.59 -3.81
C GLU A 41 -2.35 8.63 -5.00
N LYS A 42 -1.49 7.61 -4.99
CA LYS A 42 -1.29 6.67 -6.10
C LYS A 42 -2.19 5.45 -6.06
N LEU A 43 -2.45 4.90 -4.87
CA LEU A 43 -3.22 3.67 -4.68
C LEU A 43 -4.65 3.95 -4.19
N GLY A 44 -4.97 5.18 -3.80
CA GLY A 44 -6.24 5.54 -3.15
C GLY A 44 -6.18 5.30 -1.65
N SER A 45 -7.35 5.27 -1.00
CA SER A 45 -7.43 4.98 0.44
C SER A 45 -6.95 3.57 0.75
N VAL A 46 -5.68 3.46 1.13
CA VAL A 46 -5.09 2.30 1.76
C VAL A 46 -5.07 2.61 3.26
N VAL A 47 -5.74 1.77 4.05
CA VAL A 47 -5.87 1.95 5.52
C VAL A 47 -4.61 1.50 6.23
#